data_AF-A0A7Y5SCB9-F1
#
_entry.id   AF-A0A7Y5SCB9-F1
#
_cell.length_a   1.000
_cell.length_b   1.000
_cell.length_c   1.000
_cell.angle_alpha   90.00
_cell.angle_beta   90.00
_cell.angle_gamma   90.00
#
_symmetry.space_group_name_H-M   'P 1'
#
loop_
_entity.id
_entity.type
_entity.pdbx_description
1 polymer ?
#
loop_
_entity_poly.entity_id
_entity_poly.type
_entity_poly.pdbx_seq_one_letter_code
_entity_poly.pdbx_strand_id
1 'polypeptide(L)'
;PRLPNEPLIFVEVALVDEISDSITPLLDESAAPSDIQRATTAIFYSISNTQTGLRGVSFGDSLIKHVVETLQQEFPRLRTFATLSPIPGLRAWLGKNAGAMIERLDERRRNELGRAVGVDSPQAVHLLDAADKAQSLDEGSPVRQMLLQCAAHYLARALVDGKPVDPVARFHLGNGARVERLNWAGDPSAKGHKQSYGMMVNYLYDLKRIDKHRSLLAEGKVAASREIESLSAFR
;
A
#
# COMPACT_ATOMS: atom_id res chain seq x y z
N PRO A 1 -10.05 3.17 -32.80
CA PRO A 1 -9.24 2.50 -31.74
C PRO A 1 -8.90 1.07 -32.19
N ARG A 2 -7.78 0.49 -31.75
CA ARG A 2 -7.28 -0.83 -32.26
C ARG A 2 -8.08 -2.05 -31.77
N LEU A 3 -8.76 -1.94 -30.63
CA LEU A 3 -9.69 -2.95 -30.10
C LEU A 3 -10.98 -2.24 -29.68
N PRO A 4 -11.92 -1.99 -30.60
CA PRO A 4 -13.21 -1.42 -30.23
C PRO A 4 -14.00 -2.42 -29.37
N ASN A 5 -14.52 -1.96 -28.23
CA ASN A 5 -15.37 -2.72 -27.28
C ASN A 5 -14.66 -3.71 -26.33
N GLU A 6 -13.33 -3.78 -26.30
CA GLU A 6 -12.61 -4.55 -25.27
C GLU A 6 -12.07 -3.61 -24.18
N PRO A 7 -12.54 -3.71 -22.92
CA PRO A 7 -12.00 -2.90 -21.84
C PRO A 7 -10.58 -3.36 -21.57
N LEU A 8 -9.57 -2.52 -21.82
CA LEU A 8 -8.15 -2.86 -21.58
C LEU A 8 -7.79 -2.83 -20.10
N ILE A 9 -8.49 -1.99 -19.33
CA ILE A 9 -8.35 -1.86 -17.89
C ILE A 9 -9.74 -1.73 -17.29
N PHE A 10 -9.98 -2.45 -16.19
CA PHE A 10 -11.13 -2.26 -15.33
C PHE A 10 -10.67 -1.70 -13.98
N VAL A 11 -11.44 -0.74 -13.46
CA VAL A 11 -11.18 -0.07 -12.18
C VAL A 11 -12.45 -0.15 -11.34
N GLU A 12 -12.35 -0.74 -10.16
CA GLU A 12 -13.45 -0.80 -9.20
C GLU A 12 -13.23 0.24 -8.09
N VAL A 13 -14.31 0.96 -7.78
CA VAL A 13 -14.29 2.10 -6.86
C VAL A 13 -15.42 1.96 -5.86
N ALA A 14 -15.08 2.03 -4.57
CA ALA A 14 -16.06 2.18 -3.51
C ALA A 14 -16.24 3.67 -3.16
N LEU A 15 -17.48 4.13 -3.10
CA LEU A 15 -17.84 5.49 -2.71
C LEU A 15 -18.23 5.50 -1.23
N VAL A 16 -17.41 6.14 -0.40
CA VAL A 16 -17.46 6.10 1.06
C VAL A 16 -17.20 7.49 1.66
N ASP A 17 -17.31 7.61 2.98
CA ASP A 17 -17.13 8.89 3.67
C ASP A 17 -15.67 9.15 4.10
N GLU A 18 -14.87 8.11 4.26
CA GLU A 18 -13.48 8.20 4.74
C GLU A 18 -12.55 7.20 4.04
N ILE A 19 -11.24 7.33 4.27
CA ILE A 19 -10.26 6.42 3.69
C ILE A 19 -10.36 5.05 4.36
N SER A 20 -10.76 4.02 3.60
CA SER A 20 -10.85 2.64 4.07
C SER A 20 -9.48 2.05 4.42
N ASP A 21 -9.43 1.28 5.50
CA ASP A 21 -8.25 0.55 5.97
C ASP A 21 -8.33 -0.96 5.67
N SER A 22 -9.53 -1.53 5.56
CA SER A 22 -9.77 -2.95 5.28
C SER A 22 -10.60 -3.18 4.03
N ILE A 23 -10.29 -4.27 3.32
CA ILE A 23 -11.03 -4.70 2.13
C ILE A 23 -12.35 -5.38 2.49
N THR A 24 -12.44 -5.95 3.70
CA THR A 24 -13.60 -6.75 4.13
C THR A 24 -14.91 -5.97 4.06
N PRO A 25 -15.02 -4.74 4.60
CA PRO A 25 -16.26 -3.96 4.52
C PRO A 25 -16.62 -3.54 3.09
N LEU A 26 -15.64 -3.44 2.19
CA LEU A 26 -15.87 -3.04 0.80
C LEU A 26 -16.43 -4.17 -0.07
N LEU A 27 -16.28 -5.42 0.38
CA LEU A 27 -16.76 -6.61 -0.31
C LEU A 27 -18.02 -7.21 0.35
N ASP A 28 -18.56 -6.56 1.39
CA ASP A 28 -19.75 -7.05 2.09
C ASP A 28 -21.03 -6.72 1.32
N GLU A 29 -21.50 -7.68 0.53
CA GLU A 29 -22.76 -7.58 -0.22
C GLU A 29 -24.01 -7.50 0.68
N SER A 30 -23.88 -7.82 1.98
CA SER A 30 -24.97 -7.73 2.94
C SER A 30 -25.05 -6.38 3.66
N ALA A 31 -24.09 -5.49 3.42
CA ALA A 31 -24.07 -4.17 4.04
C ALA A 31 -25.31 -3.34 3.66
N ALA A 32 -25.76 -2.50 4.59
CA ALA A 32 -26.87 -1.61 4.34
C ALA A 32 -26.56 -0.68 3.16
N PRO A 33 -27.50 -0.45 2.22
CA PRO A 33 -27.28 0.44 1.10
C PRO A 33 -26.84 1.84 1.57
N SER A 34 -25.72 2.32 1.05
CA SER A 34 -25.25 3.69 1.30
C SER A 34 -25.79 4.65 0.25
N ASP A 35 -26.06 5.89 0.66
CA ASP A 35 -26.36 6.97 -0.29
C ASP A 35 -25.06 7.46 -0.92
N ILE A 36 -24.72 6.89 -2.07
CA ILE A 36 -23.49 7.21 -2.83
C ILE A 36 -23.39 8.69 -3.20
N GLN A 37 -24.51 9.44 -3.24
CA GLN A 37 -24.49 10.88 -3.54
C GLN A 37 -23.94 11.71 -2.37
N ARG A 38 -23.83 11.12 -1.17
CA ARG A 38 -23.26 11.77 0.01
C ARG A 38 -21.79 11.47 0.22
N ALA A 39 -21.24 10.47 -0.49
CA ALA A 39 -19.86 10.06 -0.37
C ALA A 39 -18.90 11.23 -0.59
N THR A 40 -17.81 11.24 0.17
CA THR A 40 -16.77 12.28 0.06
C THR A 40 -15.41 11.71 -0.35
N THR A 41 -15.29 10.39 -0.35
CA THR A 41 -14.07 9.66 -0.63
C THR A 41 -14.34 8.55 -1.65
N ALA A 42 -13.49 8.45 -2.67
CA ALA A 42 -13.47 7.34 -3.61
C ALA A 42 -12.27 6.43 -3.32
N ILE A 43 -12.53 5.14 -3.10
CA ILE A 43 -11.53 4.11 -2.82
C ILE A 43 -11.38 3.16 -3.99
N PHE A 44 -10.25 3.28 -4.69
CA PHE A 44 -9.84 2.36 -5.74
C PHE A 44 -9.30 1.07 -5.10
N TYR A 45 -10.12 0.01 -5.05
CA TYR A 45 -9.75 -1.24 -4.38
C TYR A 45 -9.37 -2.37 -5.35
N SER A 46 -9.64 -2.21 -6.64
CA SER A 46 -9.22 -3.15 -7.69
C SER A 46 -8.92 -2.41 -8.99
N ILE A 47 -7.75 -2.69 -9.58
CA ILE A 47 -7.33 -2.20 -10.90
C ILE A 47 -6.74 -3.39 -11.65
N SER A 48 -7.40 -3.79 -12.73
CA SER A 48 -7.07 -5.01 -13.46
C SER A 48 -6.81 -4.72 -14.93
N ASN A 49 -5.67 -5.18 -15.43
CA ASN A 49 -5.41 -5.25 -16.86
C ASN A 49 -6.04 -6.54 -17.39
N THR A 50 -6.96 -6.41 -18.33
CA THR A 50 -7.73 -7.54 -18.89
C THR A 50 -6.95 -8.33 -19.93
N GLN A 51 -5.84 -7.75 -20.43
CA GLN A 51 -5.05 -8.32 -21.51
C GLN A 51 -3.68 -8.76 -21.00
N THR A 52 -3.49 -10.08 -20.87
CA THR A 52 -2.21 -10.66 -20.42
C THR A 52 -1.02 -10.21 -21.28
N GLY A 53 -1.25 -10.00 -22.59
CA GLY A 53 -0.24 -9.50 -23.53
C GLY A 53 0.17 -8.04 -23.33
N LEU A 54 -0.57 -7.27 -22.53
CA LEU A 54 -0.25 -5.88 -22.17
C LEU A 54 0.37 -5.77 -20.77
N ARG A 55 0.78 -6.89 -20.17
CA ARG A 55 1.44 -6.88 -18.86
C ARG A 55 2.75 -6.10 -18.94
N GLY A 56 2.83 -4.99 -18.20
CA GLY A 56 4.00 -4.10 -18.20
C GLY A 56 3.96 -2.98 -19.24
N VAL A 57 2.93 -2.94 -20.09
CA VAL A 57 2.67 -1.80 -20.98
C VAL A 57 2.02 -0.69 -20.15
N SER A 58 2.65 0.49 -20.12
CA SER A 58 2.02 1.66 -19.50
C SER A 58 0.88 2.14 -20.39
N PHE A 59 -0.31 2.29 -19.83
CA PHE A 59 -1.47 2.88 -20.52
C PHE A 59 -1.48 4.41 -20.44
N GLY A 60 -0.28 4.99 -20.25
CA GLY A 60 -0.10 6.41 -19.96
C GLY A 60 -0.25 6.70 -18.48
N ASP A 61 0.48 7.71 -18.02
CA ASP A 61 0.53 8.06 -16.61
C ASP A 61 -0.78 8.70 -16.12
N SER A 62 -1.76 8.95 -16.99
CA SER A 62 -2.97 9.73 -16.66
C SER A 62 -4.24 8.89 -16.50
N LEU A 63 -4.15 7.56 -16.46
CA LEU A 63 -5.33 6.69 -16.30
C LEU A 63 -6.16 7.11 -15.08
N ILE A 64 -5.54 7.15 -13.90
CA ILE A 64 -6.25 7.46 -12.67
C ILE A 64 -6.71 8.92 -12.64
N LYS A 65 -5.96 9.84 -13.25
CA LYS A 65 -6.37 11.24 -13.37
C LYS A 65 -7.71 11.36 -14.12
N HIS A 66 -7.86 10.68 -15.26
CA HIS A 66 -9.11 10.69 -16.01
C HIS A 66 -10.27 10.06 -15.21
N VAL A 67 -10.03 8.94 -14.53
CA VAL A 67 -11.06 8.30 -13.70
C VAL A 67 -11.51 9.23 -12.58
N VAL A 68 -10.58 9.92 -11.91
CA VAL A 68 -10.89 10.90 -10.87
C VAL A 68 -11.69 12.08 -11.44
N GLU A 69 -11.30 12.63 -12.59
CA GLU A 69 -12.02 13.72 -13.25
C GLU A 69 -13.45 13.33 -13.62
N THR A 70 -13.67 12.11 -14.13
CA THR A 70 -15.00 11.56 -14.40
C THR A 70 -15.83 11.43 -13.13
N LEU A 71 -15.25 10.86 -12.06
CA LEU A 71 -15.94 10.72 -10.77
C LEU A 71 -16.32 12.07 -10.17
N GLN A 72 -15.49 13.11 -10.31
CA GLN A 72 -15.82 14.45 -9.81
C GLN A 72 -16.98 15.11 -10.55
N GLN A 73 -17.13 14.83 -11.86
CA GLN A 73 -18.25 15.33 -12.64
C GLN A 73 -19.56 14.67 -12.22
N GLU A 74 -19.53 13.36 -11.97
CA GLU A 74 -20.71 12.58 -11.59
C GLU A 74 -21.07 12.74 -10.10
N PHE A 75 -20.06 12.85 -9.22
CA PHE A 75 -20.22 12.96 -7.78
C PHE A 75 -19.47 14.20 -7.23
N PRO A 76 -20.07 15.41 -7.30
CA PRO A 76 -19.39 16.66 -6.97
C PRO A 76 -18.93 16.81 -5.51
N ARG A 77 -19.39 15.93 -4.61
CA ARG A 77 -18.97 15.92 -3.20
C ARG A 77 -17.65 15.20 -2.96
N LEU A 78 -17.17 14.42 -3.92
CA LEU A 78 -15.90 13.70 -3.82
C LEU A 78 -14.74 14.68 -3.77
N ARG A 79 -13.98 14.59 -2.68
CA ARG A 79 -12.82 15.44 -2.39
C ARG A 79 -11.54 14.64 -2.13
N THR A 80 -11.69 13.38 -1.74
CA THR A 80 -10.58 12.48 -1.41
C THR A 80 -10.57 11.30 -2.38
N PHE A 81 -9.42 11.02 -2.96
CA PHE A 81 -9.22 9.92 -3.91
C PHE A 81 -8.04 9.09 -3.42
N ALA A 82 -8.32 7.89 -2.91
CA ALA A 82 -7.30 7.00 -2.37
C ALA A 82 -7.49 5.59 -2.92
N THR A 83 -6.45 4.77 -2.86
CA THR A 83 -6.57 3.34 -3.16
C THR A 83 -6.65 2.55 -1.86
N LEU A 84 -7.07 1.29 -1.95
CA LEU A 84 -6.74 0.28 -0.94
C LEU A 84 -6.04 -0.86 -1.68
N SER A 85 -4.71 -0.84 -1.66
CA SER A 85 -3.87 -1.64 -2.55
C SER A 85 -3.14 -2.77 -1.80
N PRO A 86 -2.95 -3.95 -2.44
CA PRO A 86 -2.13 -5.03 -1.88
C PRO A 86 -0.64 -4.70 -1.94
N ILE A 87 0.17 -5.41 -1.16
CA ILE A 87 1.64 -5.27 -1.11
C ILE A 87 2.31 -6.62 -1.46
N PRO A 88 2.17 -7.11 -2.70
CA PRO A 88 2.44 -8.51 -3.07
C PRO A 88 3.86 -9.00 -2.82
N GLY A 89 4.85 -8.10 -2.82
CA GLY A 89 6.26 -8.45 -2.67
C GLY A 89 6.82 -8.38 -1.24
N LEU A 90 6.04 -7.89 -0.27
CA LEU A 90 6.57 -7.53 1.04
C LEU A 90 7.11 -8.71 1.81
N ARG A 91 6.37 -9.83 1.91
CA ARG A 91 6.81 -11.01 2.67
C ARG A 91 8.11 -11.58 2.12
N ALA A 92 8.20 -11.74 0.79
CA ALA A 92 9.38 -12.24 0.12
C ALA A 92 10.58 -11.29 0.27
N TRP A 93 10.34 -9.98 0.20
CA TRP A 93 11.38 -8.97 0.44
C TRP A 93 11.88 -9.03 1.89
N LEU A 94 10.98 -9.10 2.87
CA LEU A 94 11.35 -9.18 4.28
C LEU A 94 12.17 -10.44 4.58
N GLY A 95 11.82 -11.58 3.99
CA GLY A 95 12.58 -12.82 4.12
C GLY A 95 14.06 -12.69 3.73
N LYS A 96 14.40 -11.78 2.81
CA LYS A 96 15.77 -11.52 2.37
C LYS A 96 16.47 -10.39 3.13
N ASN A 97 15.70 -9.49 3.76
CA ASN A 97 16.22 -8.23 4.30
C ASN A 97 16.08 -8.12 5.83
N ALA A 98 15.34 -9.01 6.49
CA ALA A 98 15.01 -8.92 7.92
C ALA A 98 16.24 -8.71 8.82
N GLY A 99 17.34 -9.44 8.58
CA GLY A 99 18.59 -9.27 9.34
C GLY A 99 19.13 -7.84 9.26
N ALA A 100 19.32 -7.34 8.04
CA ALA A 100 19.78 -5.96 7.81
C ALA A 100 18.81 -4.91 8.39
N MET A 101 17.50 -5.19 8.39
CA MET A 101 16.53 -4.28 9.02
C MET A 101 16.64 -4.27 10.55
N ILE A 102 16.88 -5.43 11.18
CA ILE A 102 17.09 -5.53 12.64
C ILE A 102 18.38 -4.81 13.08
N GLU A 103 19.45 -4.92 12.28
CA GLU A 103 20.73 -4.24 12.56
C GLU A 103 20.58 -2.72 12.61
N ARG A 104 19.63 -2.15 11.86
CA ARG A 104 19.34 -0.71 11.83
C ARG A 104 18.55 -0.21 13.03
N LEU A 105 18.00 -1.08 13.88
CA LEU A 105 17.35 -0.66 15.11
C LEU A 105 18.38 -0.14 16.12
N ASP A 106 17.99 0.86 16.91
CA ASP A 106 18.72 1.20 18.12
C ASP A 106 18.73 0.04 19.14
N GLU A 107 19.61 0.11 20.13
CA GLU A 107 19.77 -0.95 21.13
C GLU A 107 18.48 -1.20 21.93
N ARG A 108 17.74 -0.14 22.27
CA ARG A 108 16.50 -0.25 23.05
C ARG A 108 15.45 -1.06 22.29
N ARG A 109 15.21 -0.71 21.02
CA ARG A 109 14.22 -1.35 20.16
C ARG A 109 14.63 -2.76 19.78
N ARG A 110 15.93 -3.02 19.61
CA ARG A 110 16.45 -4.38 19.43
C ARG A 110 16.19 -5.25 20.66
N ASN A 111 16.39 -4.72 21.87
CA ASN A 111 16.09 -5.42 23.12
C ASN A 111 14.58 -5.65 23.33
N GLU A 112 13.74 -4.66 22.99
CA GLU A 112 12.28 -4.81 23.00
C GLU A 112 11.81 -5.90 22.04
N LEU A 113 12.36 -5.94 20.81
CA LEU A 113 12.10 -7.01 19.85
C LEU A 113 12.57 -8.36 20.38
N GLY A 114 13.79 -8.44 20.93
CA GLY A 114 14.35 -9.65 21.52
C GLY A 114 13.45 -10.26 22.59
N ARG A 115 12.97 -9.45 23.54
CA ARG A 115 11.99 -9.89 24.55
C ARG A 115 10.70 -10.41 23.93
N ALA A 116 10.18 -9.74 22.89
CA ALA A 116 8.95 -10.15 22.22
C ALA A 116 9.09 -11.49 21.46
N VAL A 117 10.30 -11.82 20.98
CA VAL A 117 10.60 -13.09 20.30
C VAL A 117 11.29 -14.13 21.20
N GLY A 118 11.49 -13.83 22.49
CA GLY A 118 12.06 -14.75 23.48
C GLY A 118 13.56 -15.01 23.36
N VAL A 119 14.33 -14.08 22.78
CA VAL A 119 15.80 -14.19 22.66
C VAL A 119 16.51 -12.88 22.99
N ASP A 120 17.75 -12.94 23.47
CA ASP A 120 18.54 -11.74 23.77
C ASP A 120 19.00 -11.01 22.48
N SER A 121 19.32 -11.77 21.44
CA SER A 121 19.79 -11.25 20.16
C SER A 121 18.84 -11.68 19.03
N PRO A 122 17.85 -10.84 18.66
CA PRO A 122 16.91 -11.19 17.61
C PRO A 122 17.62 -11.28 16.26
N GLN A 123 17.25 -12.28 15.47
CA GLN A 123 17.76 -12.54 14.13
C GLN A 123 16.59 -12.63 13.17
N ALA A 124 16.89 -12.66 11.86
CA ALA A 124 15.88 -12.76 10.81
C ALA A 124 14.87 -13.88 11.06
N VAL A 125 15.34 -15.09 11.41
CA VAL A 125 14.47 -16.25 11.66
C VAL A 125 13.46 -15.99 12.78
N HIS A 126 13.89 -15.41 13.91
CA HIS A 126 13.02 -15.11 15.04
C HIS A 126 11.91 -14.10 14.69
N LEU A 127 12.25 -13.05 13.92
CA LEU A 127 11.28 -12.08 13.44
C LEU A 127 10.29 -12.72 12.45
N LEU A 128 10.78 -13.53 11.51
CA LEU A 128 9.94 -14.16 10.49
C LEU A 128 8.98 -15.19 11.09
N ASP A 129 9.44 -16.00 12.05
CA ASP A 129 8.61 -16.97 12.77
C ASP A 129 7.51 -16.26 13.59
N ALA A 130 7.84 -15.12 14.21
CA ALA A 130 6.85 -14.30 14.91
C ALA A 130 5.88 -13.60 13.94
N ALA A 131 6.35 -13.18 12.76
CA ALA A 131 5.54 -12.54 11.73
C ALA A 131 4.51 -13.50 11.11
N ASP A 132 4.77 -14.82 11.12
CA ASP A 132 3.78 -15.82 10.71
C ASP A 132 2.54 -15.85 11.60
N LYS A 133 2.64 -15.29 12.80
CA LYS A 133 1.52 -15.10 13.74
C LYS A 133 1.01 -13.66 13.75
N ALA A 134 1.21 -12.90 12.66
CA ALA A 134 0.85 -11.48 12.59
C ALA A 134 -0.59 -11.18 13.04
N GLN A 135 -1.56 -12.05 12.73
CA GLN A 135 -2.96 -11.84 13.13
C GLN A 135 -3.18 -11.73 14.65
N SER A 136 -2.33 -12.37 15.46
CA SER A 136 -2.45 -12.33 16.92
C SER A 136 -1.64 -11.21 17.58
N LEU A 137 -0.93 -10.38 16.80
CA LEU A 137 -0.11 -9.31 17.34
C LEU A 137 -0.96 -8.06 17.63
N ASP A 138 -0.96 -7.62 18.87
CA ASP A 138 -1.56 -6.36 19.29
C ASP A 138 -0.75 -5.15 18.80
N GLU A 139 -1.33 -3.95 18.91
CA GLU A 139 -0.73 -2.70 18.45
C GLU A 139 0.58 -2.33 19.16
N GLY A 140 0.71 -2.69 20.44
CA GLY A 140 1.90 -2.47 21.25
C GLY A 140 3.03 -3.47 20.96
N SER A 141 2.78 -4.53 20.19
CA SER A 141 3.77 -5.55 19.90
C SER A 141 5.00 -5.00 19.17
N PRO A 142 6.22 -5.17 19.71
CA PRO A 142 7.45 -4.81 19.01
C PRO A 142 7.60 -5.49 17.65
N VAL A 143 7.04 -6.71 17.50
CA VAL A 143 7.03 -7.43 16.23
C VAL A 143 6.12 -6.72 15.22
N ARG A 144 4.90 -6.31 15.61
CA ARG A 144 4.00 -5.55 14.73
C ARG A 144 4.61 -4.22 14.31
N GLN A 145 5.20 -3.50 15.26
CA GLN A 145 5.88 -2.23 14.98
C GLN A 145 7.06 -2.41 14.01
N MET A 146 7.84 -3.48 14.18
CA MET A 146 8.92 -3.83 13.26
C MET A 146 8.40 -4.14 11.85
N LEU A 147 7.30 -4.90 11.74
CA LEU A 147 6.67 -5.22 10.45
C LEU A 147 6.14 -3.98 9.73
N LEU A 148 5.47 -3.08 10.45
CA LEU A 148 4.99 -1.80 9.92
C LEU A 148 6.15 -0.92 9.45
N GLN A 149 7.22 -0.82 10.22
CA GLN A 149 8.42 -0.08 9.84
C GLN A 149 9.12 -0.67 8.61
N CYS A 150 9.25 -2.00 8.54
CA CYS A 150 9.76 -2.68 7.36
C CYS A 150 8.89 -2.43 6.13
N ALA A 151 7.56 -2.48 6.27
CA ALA A 151 6.63 -2.17 5.18
C ALA A 151 6.76 -0.71 4.70
N ALA A 152 6.87 0.25 5.63
CA ALA A 152 7.06 1.65 5.28
C ALA A 152 8.39 1.87 4.55
N HIS A 153 9.46 1.24 5.01
CA HIS A 153 10.76 1.28 4.34
C HIS A 153 10.71 0.65 2.94
N TYR A 154 10.07 -0.52 2.82
CA TYR A 154 9.88 -1.22 1.55
C TYR A 154 9.15 -0.35 0.51
N LEU A 155 8.10 0.37 0.93
CA LEU A 155 7.30 1.19 0.04
C LEU A 155 7.93 2.55 -0.28
N ALA A 156 8.62 3.18 0.68
CA ALA A 156 9.12 4.54 0.55
C ALA A 156 10.60 4.65 0.18
N ARG A 157 11.41 3.61 0.42
CA ARG A 157 12.89 3.67 0.32
C ARG A 157 13.51 2.56 -0.52
N ALA A 158 12.90 1.38 -0.59
CA ALA A 158 13.48 0.28 -1.35
C ALA A 158 13.29 0.51 -2.86
N LEU A 159 14.40 0.79 -3.54
CA LEU A 159 14.45 1.02 -4.98
C LEU A 159 15.38 0.00 -5.67
N VAL A 160 15.05 -0.36 -6.90
CA VAL A 160 15.93 -1.07 -7.85
C VAL A 160 15.91 -0.28 -9.14
N ASP A 161 17.10 0.08 -9.64
CA ASP A 161 17.28 0.91 -10.83
C ASP A 161 16.45 2.21 -10.79
N GLY A 162 16.43 2.87 -9.62
CA GLY A 162 15.71 4.11 -9.37
C GLY A 162 14.18 3.97 -9.24
N LYS A 163 13.64 2.74 -9.28
CA LYS A 163 12.18 2.50 -9.22
C LYS A 163 11.79 1.73 -7.95
N PRO A 164 10.59 1.99 -7.38
CA PRO A 164 10.08 1.21 -6.26
C PRO A 164 10.15 -0.30 -6.52
N VAL A 165 10.61 -1.06 -5.53
CA VAL A 165 10.71 -2.53 -5.64
C VAL A 165 9.33 -3.15 -5.81
N ASP A 166 8.34 -2.68 -5.05
CA ASP A 166 6.97 -3.15 -5.14
C ASP A 166 6.32 -2.74 -6.49
N PRO A 167 5.75 -3.69 -7.24
CA PRO A 167 5.16 -3.39 -8.54
C PRO A 167 3.90 -2.52 -8.44
N VAL A 168 3.12 -2.64 -7.35
CA VAL A 168 1.90 -1.87 -7.13
C VAL A 168 2.25 -0.44 -6.72
N ALA A 169 3.25 -0.26 -5.86
CA ALA A 169 3.85 1.04 -5.56
C ALA A 169 4.35 1.73 -6.83
N ARG A 170 5.11 1.02 -7.65
CA ARG A 170 5.62 1.55 -8.93
C ARG A 170 4.50 2.07 -9.81
N PHE A 171 3.39 1.34 -9.90
CA PHE A 171 2.22 1.77 -10.67
C PHE A 171 1.59 3.04 -10.10
N HIS A 172 1.21 3.07 -8.83
CA HIS A 172 0.49 4.21 -8.25
C HIS A 172 1.37 5.47 -8.15
N LEU A 173 2.62 5.30 -7.75
CA LEU A 173 3.59 6.40 -7.68
C LEU A 173 3.90 6.94 -9.09
N GLY A 174 4.00 6.07 -10.10
CA GLY A 174 4.14 6.48 -11.50
C GLY A 174 2.95 7.30 -12.00
N ASN A 175 1.74 7.00 -11.50
CA ASN A 175 0.54 7.81 -11.76
C ASN A 175 0.47 9.10 -10.91
N GLY A 176 1.46 9.39 -10.07
CA GLY A 176 1.57 10.61 -9.26
C GLY A 176 0.87 10.56 -7.89
N ALA A 177 0.51 9.36 -7.42
CA ALA A 177 0.06 9.20 -6.05
C ALA A 177 1.20 9.38 -5.04
N ARG A 178 0.86 9.45 -3.76
CA ARG A 178 1.82 9.30 -2.65
C ARG A 178 1.46 8.11 -1.78
N VAL A 179 2.43 7.49 -1.12
CA VAL A 179 2.18 6.49 -0.07
C VAL A 179 1.52 7.21 1.10
N GLU A 180 0.26 6.91 1.40
CA GLU A 180 -0.51 7.66 2.40
C GLU A 180 -0.49 7.00 3.77
N ARG A 181 -0.93 5.74 3.84
CA ARG A 181 -1.15 5.02 5.10
C ARG A 181 -0.93 3.53 4.91
N LEU A 182 -0.34 2.89 5.91
CA LEU A 182 -0.27 1.43 6.02
C LEU A 182 -1.43 0.94 6.87
N ASN A 183 -2.11 -0.10 6.41
CA ASN A 183 -3.27 -0.66 7.09
C ASN A 183 -2.93 -2.06 7.58
N TRP A 184 -2.82 -2.20 8.91
CA TRP A 184 -2.67 -3.50 9.55
C TRP A 184 -3.94 -4.32 9.38
N ALA A 185 -3.83 -5.61 9.07
CA ALA A 185 -4.97 -6.49 8.81
C ALA A 185 -5.94 -5.95 7.73
N GLY A 186 -5.44 -5.17 6.77
CA GLY A 186 -6.24 -4.65 5.66
C GLY A 186 -6.82 -5.75 4.77
N ASP A 187 -6.10 -6.85 4.57
CA ASP A 187 -6.58 -8.07 3.90
C ASP A 187 -6.31 -9.29 4.79
N PRO A 188 -7.29 -9.74 5.59
CA PRO A 188 -7.13 -10.89 6.49
C PRO A 188 -7.16 -12.24 5.75
N SER A 189 -7.33 -12.26 4.42
CA SER A 189 -7.38 -13.50 3.65
C SER A 189 -6.03 -14.23 3.66
N ALA A 190 -6.06 -15.55 3.42
CA ALA A 190 -4.84 -16.35 3.28
C ALA A 190 -3.88 -15.81 2.19
N LYS A 191 -4.42 -15.15 1.16
CA LYS A 191 -3.64 -14.46 0.12
C LYS A 191 -2.94 -13.23 0.68
N GLY A 192 -3.66 -12.35 1.38
CA GLY A 192 -3.10 -11.18 2.06
C GLY A 192 -1.98 -11.56 3.03
N HIS A 193 -2.17 -12.62 3.80
CA HIS A 193 -1.13 -13.15 4.69
C HIS A 193 0.12 -13.65 3.96
N LYS A 194 -0.06 -14.41 2.86
CA LYS A 194 1.07 -14.87 2.03
C LYS A 194 1.81 -13.75 1.33
N GLN A 195 1.15 -12.63 1.04
CA GLN A 195 1.74 -11.51 0.31
C GLN A 195 2.45 -10.51 1.23
N SER A 196 1.79 -10.13 2.32
CA SER A 196 2.16 -8.96 3.12
C SER A 196 1.78 -9.08 4.60
N TYR A 197 1.65 -10.30 5.13
CA TYR A 197 1.18 -10.54 6.51
C TYR A 197 -0.20 -9.93 6.80
N GLY A 198 -1.00 -9.73 5.75
CA GLY A 198 -2.33 -9.13 5.81
C GLY A 198 -2.33 -7.60 5.74
N MET A 199 -1.17 -6.96 5.57
CA MET A 199 -1.10 -5.51 5.41
C MET A 199 -1.53 -5.06 4.01
N MET A 200 -2.26 -3.95 3.96
CA MET A 200 -2.54 -3.20 2.74
C MET A 200 -2.01 -1.77 2.86
N VAL A 201 -2.06 -1.01 1.77
CA VAL A 201 -1.59 0.38 1.73
C VAL A 201 -2.62 1.25 1.01
N ASN A 202 -2.83 2.46 1.53
CA ASN A 202 -3.52 3.51 0.78
C ASN A 202 -2.50 4.34 -0.01
N TYR A 203 -2.73 4.52 -1.31
CA TYR A 203 -2.09 5.57 -2.10
C TYR A 203 -3.06 6.73 -2.32
N LEU A 204 -2.67 7.95 -1.96
CA LEU A 204 -3.51 9.12 -2.14
C LEU A 204 -3.18 9.86 -3.44
N TYR A 205 -4.22 10.19 -4.20
CA TYR A 205 -4.16 11.04 -5.39
C TYR A 205 -4.56 12.48 -5.04
N ASP A 206 -3.56 13.33 -4.83
CA ASP A 206 -3.75 14.78 -4.76
C ASP A 206 -3.58 15.37 -6.17
N LEU A 207 -4.70 15.71 -6.81
CA LEU A 207 -4.73 16.21 -8.19
C LEU A 207 -3.80 17.41 -8.41
N LYS A 208 -3.60 18.25 -7.40
CA LYS A 208 -2.74 19.44 -7.50
C LYS A 208 -1.25 19.10 -7.42
N ARG A 209 -0.91 17.88 -7.00
CA ARG A 209 0.48 17.44 -6.76
C ARG A 209 0.91 16.28 -7.66
N ILE A 210 0.05 15.74 -8.51
CA ILE A 210 0.36 14.63 -9.42
C ILE A 210 1.68 14.86 -10.16
N ASP A 211 1.81 15.98 -10.87
CA ASP A 211 3.01 16.25 -11.69
C ASP A 211 4.26 16.39 -10.82
N LYS A 212 4.14 17.07 -9.66
CA LYS A 212 5.22 17.18 -8.68
C LYS A 212 5.68 15.82 -8.17
N HIS A 213 4.75 14.94 -7.81
CA HIS A 213 5.10 13.60 -7.32
C HIS A 213 5.78 12.76 -8.41
N ARG A 214 5.37 12.90 -9.68
CA ARG A 214 6.04 12.24 -10.80
C ARG A 214 7.45 12.74 -11.01
N SER A 215 7.67 14.05 -10.95
CA SER A 215 9.02 14.63 -11.03
C SER A 215 9.92 14.12 -9.91
N LEU A 216 9.41 14.06 -8.67
CA LEU A 216 10.15 13.47 -7.55
C LEU A 216 10.51 12.01 -7.80
N LEU A 217 9.58 11.21 -8.32
CA LEU A 217 9.83 9.79 -8.61
C LEU A 217 10.88 9.61 -9.71
N ALA A 218 10.89 10.47 -10.73
CA ALA A 218 11.92 10.47 -11.77
C ALA A 218 13.33 10.74 -11.21
N GLU A 219 13.43 11.47 -10.10
CA GLU A 219 14.67 11.66 -9.32
C GLU A 219 14.95 10.53 -8.30
N GLY A 220 14.16 9.46 -8.30
CA GLY A 220 14.28 8.37 -7.32
C GLY A 220 13.74 8.72 -5.93
N LYS A 221 12.90 9.75 -5.80
CA LYS A 221 12.30 10.16 -4.52
C LYS A 221 10.82 9.79 -4.49
N VAL A 222 10.44 8.89 -3.58
CA VAL A 222 9.04 8.51 -3.38
C VAL A 222 8.30 9.59 -2.59
N ALA A 223 7.13 10.01 -3.07
CA ALA A 223 6.23 10.86 -2.30
C ALA A 223 5.51 10.00 -1.23
N ALA A 224 5.61 10.41 0.03
CA ALA A 224 4.97 9.73 1.16
C ALA A 224 4.38 10.73 2.17
N SER A 225 3.40 10.27 2.96
CA SER A 225 2.86 11.03 4.08
C SER A 225 3.89 11.19 5.21
N ARG A 226 3.67 12.15 6.11
CA ARG A 226 4.56 12.35 7.26
C ARG A 226 4.66 11.11 8.16
N GLU A 227 3.57 10.38 8.30
CA GLU A 227 3.51 9.15 9.09
C GLU A 227 4.39 8.07 8.46
N ILE A 228 4.26 7.83 7.15
CA ILE A 228 5.10 6.87 6.42
C ILE A 228 6.57 7.28 6.43
N GLU A 229 6.87 8.57 6.25
CA GLU A 229 8.23 9.10 6.34
C GLU A 229 8.84 8.81 7.72
N SER A 230 8.10 9.11 8.79
CA SER A 230 8.51 8.84 10.18
C SER A 230 8.72 7.35 10.44
N LEU A 231 7.78 6.51 10.00
CA LEU A 231 7.81 5.07 10.20
C LEU A 231 8.94 4.40 9.40
N SER A 232 9.24 4.89 8.20
CA SER A 232 10.32 4.36 7.34
C SER A 232 11.74 4.68 7.85
N ALA A 233 11.85 5.64 8.78
CA ALA A 233 13.11 6.08 9.35
C ALA A 233 13.51 5.17 10.52
N PHE A 234 14.59 4.43 10.33
CA PHE A 234 15.27 3.74 11.41
C PHE A 234 16.08 4.79 12.16
N ARG A 235 15.49 5.30 13.24
CA ARG A 235 16.13 6.18 14.21
C ARG A 235 16.51 5.35 15.43
#